data_AF-A0A8J4AZ95-F1
#
_entry.id   AF-A0A8J4AZ95-F1
#
_cell.length_a   1.000
_cell.length_b   1.000
_cell.length_c   1.000
_cell.angle_alpha   90.00
_cell.angle_beta   90.00
_cell.angle_gamma   90.00
#
_symmetry.space_group_name_H-M   'P 1'
#
loop_
_entity.id
_entity.type
_entity.pdbx_description
1 polymer ?
#
loop_
_entity_poly.entity_id
_entity_poly.type
_entity_poly.pdbx_seq_one_letter_code
_entity_poly.pdbx_strand_id
1 'polypeptide(L)'
;MQRSCLLHPNGSPKIMTSALSGKRACYYRVPRRSCVAAATRGDWRAEIEGSGSSSDKSASTTTTVTLQAPAEPQTAASAPPPAAAVPPSPWSQSGPSSRAQQQQPAASAAAPAASAAPTATSKPEDAKRDEPLSLPAFDLTALFASPKNQASAFTALAATSAILSVLSVVEPQAVLHIALPEAYTSDLDVTFLRIAGVTLAASAAVEYSLKHAAESQLLKSATYQRLMAGCALKSVGFLAVLAANTPSTLQLWSLPVWLAYVGTAVAAGAINLSVISNTSGKGLAPPPLDLNLPQNPTSWGYATCTALYLLTVLACFAPETLYTGDSYSAVTPLLKGVWAPGFLLAAVMSLVLKDASDRGRLGASTFKNLNLGLAALEYGYSIIFGSAILSDQVDIDLPAMSNLGGSLLIATFALYTYATAKK
;
A
#
# COMPACT_ATOMS: atom_id res chain seq x y z
N MET A 1 -15.63 -63.22 65.48
CA MET A 1 -15.15 -61.95 66.09
C MET A 1 -15.03 -60.91 64.99
N GLN A 2 -15.67 -59.75 65.21
CA GLN A 2 -15.43 -58.41 64.63
C GLN A 2 -15.48 -58.27 63.08
N ARG A 3 -16.58 -57.78 62.50
CA ARG A 3 -17.00 -56.36 62.32
C ARG A 3 -15.96 -55.49 61.59
N SER A 4 -16.30 -54.97 60.41
CA SER A 4 -16.82 -53.59 60.28
C SER A 4 -17.07 -53.16 58.84
N CYS A 5 -18.23 -52.52 58.65
CA CYS A 5 -18.65 -51.74 57.50
C CYS A 5 -17.90 -50.41 57.44
N LEU A 6 -17.72 -49.84 56.24
CA LEU A 6 -17.62 -48.39 56.03
C LEU A 6 -18.28 -48.03 54.70
N LEU A 7 -19.41 -47.31 54.81
CA LEU A 7 -20.04 -46.51 53.77
C LEU A 7 -19.32 -45.16 53.70
N HIS A 8 -19.12 -44.58 52.51
CA HIS A 8 -19.57 -43.22 52.18
C HIS A 8 -19.52 -42.95 50.64
N PRO A 9 -20.27 -41.95 50.14
CA PRO A 9 -20.85 -41.87 48.79
C PRO A 9 -20.24 -40.78 47.88
N ASN A 10 -20.77 -40.69 46.67
CA ASN A 10 -20.72 -39.58 45.71
C ASN A 10 -19.40 -39.36 44.95
N GLY A 11 -19.31 -39.97 43.76
CA GLY A 11 -18.42 -39.56 42.69
C GLY A 11 -19.21 -39.39 41.39
N SER A 12 -19.34 -38.15 40.92
CA SER A 12 -19.88 -37.80 39.60
C SER A 12 -18.99 -38.34 38.48
N PRO A 13 -19.54 -38.92 37.40
CA PRO A 13 -18.72 -39.33 36.27
C PRO A 13 -18.25 -38.11 35.46
N LYS A 14 -16.92 -37.95 35.39
CA LYS A 14 -16.21 -37.15 34.38
C LYS A 14 -16.56 -37.71 33.00
N ILE A 15 -17.23 -36.92 32.16
CA ILE A 15 -17.30 -37.17 30.72
C ILE A 15 -16.10 -36.48 30.09
N MET A 16 -15.16 -37.29 29.61
CA MET A 16 -14.13 -36.89 28.66
C MET A 16 -14.80 -36.64 27.30
N THR A 17 -14.70 -35.42 26.77
CA THR A 17 -14.94 -35.14 25.35
C THR A 17 -13.61 -34.94 24.64
N SER A 18 -13.27 -35.88 23.77
CA SER A 18 -12.21 -35.80 22.78
C SER A 18 -12.81 -35.97 21.38
N ALA A 19 -12.49 -35.00 20.51
CA ALA A 19 -12.30 -35.04 19.07
C ALA A 19 -13.30 -35.73 18.11
N LEU A 20 -13.83 -34.87 17.22
CA LEU A 20 -14.06 -35.04 15.77
C LEU A 20 -15.07 -36.09 15.27
N SER A 21 -16.18 -35.61 14.71
CA SER A 21 -16.54 -35.85 13.30
C SER A 21 -17.73 -34.96 12.89
N GLY A 22 -17.75 -34.56 11.63
CA GLY A 22 -18.47 -33.40 11.12
C GLY A 22 -20.00 -33.49 11.11
N LYS A 23 -20.63 -32.31 11.14
CA LYS A 23 -21.93 -32.07 10.55
C LYS A 23 -21.90 -30.74 9.82
N ARG A 24 -22.12 -30.79 8.49
CA ARG A 24 -22.49 -29.65 7.66
C ARG A 24 -23.73 -29.01 8.29
N ALA A 25 -23.57 -27.81 8.84
CA ALA A 25 -24.70 -27.00 9.24
C ALA A 25 -25.42 -26.54 7.97
N CYS A 26 -26.63 -27.04 7.78
CA CYS A 26 -27.57 -26.45 6.84
C CYS A 26 -27.81 -24.99 7.25
N TYR A 27 -27.60 -24.07 6.31
CA TYR A 27 -28.01 -22.68 6.45
C TYR A 27 -29.52 -22.63 6.64
N TYR A 28 -29.98 -22.56 7.88
CA TYR A 28 -31.34 -22.12 8.17
C TYR A 28 -31.39 -20.62 7.90
N ARG A 29 -32.07 -20.26 6.82
CA ARG A 29 -32.59 -18.91 6.57
C ARG A 29 -33.62 -18.62 7.67
N VAL A 30 -33.16 -18.12 8.81
CA VAL A 30 -34.06 -17.64 9.87
C VAL A 30 -34.58 -16.28 9.42
N PRO A 31 -35.90 -16.09 9.25
CA PRO A 31 -36.47 -14.76 9.12
C PRO A 31 -36.38 -14.10 10.49
N ARG A 32 -35.33 -13.32 10.74
CA ARG A 32 -35.27 -12.51 11.96
C ARG A 32 -36.12 -11.27 11.76
N ARG A 33 -37.14 -11.15 12.61
CA ARG A 33 -37.84 -9.91 12.92
C ARG A 33 -36.82 -8.83 13.24
N SER A 34 -36.91 -7.70 12.53
CA SER A 34 -36.20 -6.47 12.84
C SER A 34 -36.54 -6.03 14.26
N CYS A 35 -35.66 -6.31 15.22
CA CYS A 35 -35.60 -5.52 16.44
C CYS A 35 -34.87 -4.23 16.06
N VAL A 36 -35.66 -3.23 15.66
CA VAL A 36 -35.22 -1.84 15.58
C VAL A 36 -34.96 -1.39 17.02
N ALA A 37 -33.73 -1.58 17.50
CA ALA A 37 -33.21 -0.75 18.57
C ALA A 37 -32.93 0.60 17.93
N ALA A 38 -33.88 1.52 18.08
CA ALA A 38 -33.73 2.89 17.65
C ALA A 38 -32.56 3.52 18.42
N ALA A 39 -31.39 3.59 17.79
CA ALA A 39 -30.46 4.67 18.07
C ALA A 39 -31.14 5.95 17.57
N THR A 40 -31.75 6.70 18.48
CA THR A 40 -32.32 8.02 18.20
C THR A 40 -31.18 9.00 17.91
N ARG A 41 -30.65 8.97 16.69
CA ARG A 41 -29.91 10.08 16.11
C ARG A 41 -30.46 10.26 14.70
N GLY A 42 -31.01 11.44 14.44
CA GLY A 42 -31.61 11.76 13.14
C GLY A 42 -30.64 11.51 12.01
N ASP A 43 -31.17 11.13 10.85
CA ASP A 43 -30.43 10.97 9.61
C ASP A 43 -29.74 12.31 9.26
N TRP A 44 -28.48 12.46 9.69
CA TRP A 44 -27.69 13.69 9.52
C TRP A 44 -27.55 14.07 8.05
N ARG A 45 -27.69 13.09 7.14
CA ARG A 45 -27.70 13.31 5.70
C ARG A 45 -28.97 14.03 5.24
N ALA A 46 -30.12 13.65 5.78
CA ALA A 46 -31.39 14.33 5.54
C ALA A 46 -31.42 15.76 6.12
N GLU A 47 -30.64 16.04 7.17
CA GLU A 47 -30.53 17.38 7.77
C GLU A 47 -29.69 18.34 6.90
N ILE A 48 -28.65 17.82 6.25
CA ILE A 48 -27.83 18.56 5.28
C ILE A 48 -28.57 18.76 3.95
N GLU A 49 -29.30 17.75 3.48
CA GLU A 49 -30.03 17.82 2.21
C GLU A 49 -31.38 18.54 2.34
N GLY A 50 -31.99 18.53 3.54
CA GLY A 50 -33.29 19.16 3.83
C GLY A 50 -33.23 20.65 4.18
N SER A 51 -32.05 21.22 4.42
CA SER A 51 -31.89 22.64 4.78
C SER A 51 -31.84 23.59 3.56
N GLY A 52 -32.05 23.07 2.35
CA GLY A 52 -31.99 23.82 1.10
C GLY A 52 -33.35 24.19 0.50
N SER A 53 -34.31 24.74 1.25
CA SER A 53 -35.47 25.40 0.62
C SER A 53 -36.21 26.38 1.55
N SER A 54 -35.74 27.62 1.60
CA SER A 54 -36.61 28.76 1.87
C SER A 54 -36.12 29.95 1.05
N SER A 55 -36.80 30.18 -0.07
CA SER A 55 -36.62 31.34 -0.92
C SER A 55 -37.26 32.54 -0.24
N ASP A 56 -36.47 33.51 0.22
CA ASP A 56 -36.99 34.85 0.46
C ASP A 56 -36.10 35.91 -0.17
N LYS A 57 -36.77 36.71 -1.01
CA LYS A 57 -36.25 37.89 -1.70
C LYS A 57 -35.94 38.98 -0.66
N SER A 58 -34.73 39.53 -0.69
CA SER A 58 -34.53 40.95 -0.40
C SER A 58 -33.23 41.48 -0.99
N ALA A 59 -33.34 42.70 -1.48
CA ALA A 59 -32.38 43.41 -2.31
C ALA A 59 -31.17 43.95 -1.52
N SER A 60 -30.09 44.19 -2.27
CA SER A 60 -29.12 45.29 -2.12
C SER A 60 -28.51 45.54 -0.73
N THR A 61 -27.19 45.33 -0.62
CA THR A 61 -26.21 46.41 -0.38
C THR A 61 -24.80 45.82 -0.48
N THR A 62 -24.01 46.27 -1.45
CA THR A 62 -22.58 45.97 -1.56
C THR A 62 -21.83 46.87 -0.60
N THR A 63 -21.40 46.33 0.54
CA THR A 63 -20.48 47.00 1.47
C THR A 63 -19.09 46.42 1.27
N THR A 64 -18.21 47.19 0.63
CA THR A 64 -16.77 46.93 0.55
C THR A 64 -16.18 47.10 1.95
N VAL A 65 -15.80 45.99 2.61
CA VAL A 65 -15.05 46.03 3.87
C VAL A 65 -13.56 46.03 3.55
N THR A 66 -12.94 47.19 3.65
CA THR A 66 -11.49 47.35 3.67
C THR A 66 -10.97 46.90 5.04
N LEU A 67 -10.29 45.75 5.08
CA LEU A 67 -9.60 45.26 6.28
C LEU A 67 -8.38 46.14 6.58
N GLN A 68 -8.50 46.92 7.65
CA GLN A 68 -7.45 47.76 8.21
C GLN A 68 -6.47 46.87 9.00
N ALA A 69 -5.19 46.90 8.65
CA ALA A 69 -4.14 46.18 9.37
C ALA A 69 -3.97 46.74 10.79
N PRO A 70 -3.87 45.90 11.83
CA PRO A 70 -3.59 46.38 13.17
C PRO A 70 -2.13 46.83 13.31
N ALA A 71 -1.96 47.99 13.95
CA ALA A 71 -0.69 48.65 14.20
C ALA A 71 0.26 47.81 15.06
N GLU A 72 1.53 47.80 14.67
CA GLU A 72 2.66 47.24 15.43
C GLU A 72 2.89 48.03 16.74
N PRO A 73 3.04 47.35 17.90
CA PRO A 73 3.67 47.95 19.06
C PRO A 73 5.18 48.04 18.86
N GLN A 74 5.71 49.28 18.84
CA GLN A 74 7.14 49.56 18.95
C GLN A 74 7.64 49.15 20.34
N THR A 75 8.42 48.07 20.40
CA THR A 75 9.25 47.74 21.57
C THR A 75 10.70 48.08 21.26
N ALA A 76 11.29 48.87 22.16
CA ALA A 76 12.65 49.38 22.08
C ALA A 76 13.70 48.27 21.96
N ALA A 77 14.67 48.52 21.10
CA ALA A 77 15.78 47.66 20.77
C ALA A 77 16.80 47.53 21.91
N SER A 78 17.14 46.29 22.26
CA SER A 78 18.40 45.92 22.91
C SER A 78 19.22 45.10 21.91
N ALA A 79 20.39 45.64 21.55
CA ALA A 79 21.29 45.04 20.57
C ALA A 79 21.81 43.66 21.03
N PRO A 80 21.87 42.65 20.14
CA PRO A 80 22.54 41.39 20.45
C PRO A 80 24.08 41.57 20.36
N PRO A 81 24.85 40.84 21.18
CA PRO A 81 26.32 40.85 21.09
C PRO A 81 26.79 40.24 19.77
N PRO A 82 28.00 40.60 19.29
CA PRO A 82 28.52 40.12 18.01
C PRO A 82 28.72 38.60 18.02
N ALA A 83 28.20 37.94 16.99
CA ALA A 83 28.38 36.52 16.75
C ALA A 83 29.88 36.20 16.57
N ALA A 84 30.37 35.24 17.36
CA ALA A 84 31.70 34.66 17.17
C ALA A 84 31.77 33.98 15.79
N ALA A 85 32.89 34.20 15.09
CA ALA A 85 33.16 33.64 13.78
C ALA A 85 33.07 32.11 13.82
N VAL A 86 32.13 31.55 13.06
CA VAL A 86 32.05 30.11 12.79
C VAL A 86 33.21 29.74 11.87
N PRO A 87 34.07 28.77 12.23
CA PRO A 87 35.14 28.32 11.35
C PRO A 87 34.55 27.64 10.10
N PRO A 88 35.15 27.83 8.91
CA PRO A 88 34.66 27.23 7.69
C PRO A 88 34.68 25.70 7.78
N SER A 89 33.57 25.09 7.37
CA SER A 89 33.38 23.64 7.35
C SER A 89 34.40 22.98 6.38
N PRO A 90 35.13 21.92 6.79
CA PRO A 90 36.20 21.32 5.97
C PRO A 90 35.73 20.54 4.73
N TRP A 91 34.43 20.54 4.41
CA TRP A 91 33.85 19.72 3.34
C TRP A 91 33.54 20.48 2.04
N SER A 92 34.01 21.72 1.90
CA SER A 92 33.88 22.50 0.66
C SER A 92 35.21 22.61 -0.10
N GLN A 93 35.82 21.48 -0.41
CA GLN A 93 36.86 21.41 -1.44
C GLN A 93 36.31 20.76 -2.71
N SER A 94 35.98 21.61 -3.68
CA SER A 94 35.83 21.24 -5.08
C SER A 94 37.17 20.72 -5.61
N GLY A 95 37.32 19.39 -5.67
CA GLY A 95 38.46 18.75 -6.30
C GLY A 95 38.43 18.94 -7.83
N PRO A 96 39.56 19.27 -8.47
CA PRO A 96 39.64 19.41 -9.92
C PRO A 96 39.55 18.04 -10.61
N SER A 97 38.79 18.01 -11.71
CA SER A 97 38.68 16.87 -12.61
C SER A 97 40.03 16.48 -13.21
N SER A 98 40.59 15.37 -12.75
CA SER A 98 41.71 14.68 -13.41
C SER A 98 41.17 13.71 -14.47
N ARG A 99 41.21 14.20 -15.70
CA ARG A 99 41.03 13.47 -16.95
C ARG A 99 42.18 12.45 -17.08
N ALA A 100 41.94 11.19 -16.74
CA ALA A 100 42.87 10.10 -17.01
C ALA A 100 42.64 9.55 -18.43
N GLN A 101 43.58 9.91 -19.29
CA GLN A 101 43.85 9.31 -20.60
C GLN A 101 44.38 7.88 -20.46
N GLN A 102 44.07 7.08 -21.48
CA GLN A 102 44.86 5.95 -22.01
C GLN A 102 45.11 4.74 -21.10
N GLN A 103 44.58 3.60 -21.53
CA GLN A 103 45.45 2.53 -22.03
C GLN A 103 44.70 1.54 -22.92
N GLN A 104 45.13 1.52 -24.17
CA GLN A 104 44.84 0.53 -25.19
C GLN A 104 46.00 -0.47 -25.19
N PRO A 105 45.74 -1.79 -25.19
CA PRO A 105 46.73 -2.75 -25.65
C PRO A 105 46.33 -3.31 -27.03
N ALA A 106 47.27 -3.23 -27.95
CA ALA A 106 47.25 -3.89 -29.24
C ALA A 106 47.56 -5.40 -29.11
N ALA A 107 46.90 -6.16 -29.99
CA ALA A 107 47.30 -7.39 -30.67
C ALA A 107 48.45 -8.28 -30.12
N SER A 108 48.17 -9.58 -30.00
CA SER A 108 48.85 -10.63 -30.79
C SER A 108 48.32 -12.04 -30.50
N ALA A 109 48.07 -12.80 -31.59
CA ALA A 109 48.33 -14.24 -31.81
C ALA A 109 47.64 -15.27 -30.87
N ALA A 110 47.23 -16.48 -31.26
CA ALA A 110 47.38 -17.31 -32.45
C ALA A 110 46.24 -18.37 -32.44
N ALA A 111 45.85 -18.87 -33.62
CA ALA A 111 45.10 -20.11 -33.77
C ALA A 111 45.95 -21.33 -33.35
N PRO A 112 45.32 -22.46 -32.99
CA PRO A 112 45.55 -23.62 -33.87
C PRO A 112 44.36 -24.56 -34.07
N ALA A 113 44.40 -25.15 -35.27
CA ALA A 113 44.16 -26.55 -35.61
C ALA A 113 42.73 -27.12 -35.50
N ALA A 114 42.21 -27.35 -36.71
CA ALA A 114 41.19 -28.32 -37.05
C ALA A 114 41.50 -29.72 -36.48
N SER A 115 40.47 -30.37 -35.96
CA SER A 115 40.41 -31.83 -35.83
C SER A 115 39.17 -32.30 -36.57
N ALA A 116 39.41 -33.01 -37.67
CA ALA A 116 38.41 -33.69 -38.48
C ALA A 116 38.48 -35.19 -38.18
N ALA A 117 37.34 -35.81 -37.87
CA ALA A 117 37.05 -37.24 -38.04
C ALA A 117 35.52 -37.47 -37.82
N PRO A 118 34.94 -38.63 -38.19
CA PRO A 118 34.36 -38.84 -39.51
C PRO A 118 32.85 -39.13 -39.48
N THR A 119 32.26 -39.00 -40.66
CA THR A 119 30.91 -39.37 -41.08
C THR A 119 30.66 -40.88 -40.95
N ALA A 120 29.55 -41.28 -40.32
CA ALA A 120 28.84 -42.53 -40.64
C ALA A 120 27.43 -42.58 -39.99
N THR A 121 26.41 -42.69 -40.84
CA THR A 121 25.17 -43.49 -40.70
C THR A 121 24.36 -43.37 -39.39
N SER A 122 23.08 -43.02 -39.38
CA SER A 122 22.01 -43.51 -40.26
C SER A 122 20.78 -42.64 -40.03
N LYS A 123 20.01 -42.43 -41.10
CA LYS A 123 18.81 -41.61 -41.16
C LYS A 123 17.62 -42.54 -40.93
N PRO A 124 16.88 -42.48 -39.82
CA PRO A 124 15.55 -43.05 -39.76
C PRO A 124 14.60 -42.10 -40.48
N GLU A 125 13.94 -42.62 -41.51
CA GLU A 125 12.81 -42.01 -42.19
C GLU A 125 11.72 -41.61 -41.19
N ASP A 126 11.32 -40.34 -41.28
CA ASP A 126 9.94 -39.86 -41.31
C ASP A 126 8.92 -40.61 -40.45
N ALA A 127 8.90 -40.27 -39.17
CA ALA A 127 7.62 -39.98 -38.53
C ALA A 127 7.44 -38.45 -38.56
N LYS A 128 6.65 -37.95 -39.51
CA LYS A 128 6.05 -36.60 -39.45
C LYS A 128 5.24 -36.50 -38.16
N ARG A 129 5.90 -36.24 -37.06
CA ARG A 129 5.26 -35.73 -35.84
C ARG A 129 4.86 -34.32 -36.22
N ASP A 130 3.56 -34.12 -36.40
CA ASP A 130 2.97 -32.79 -36.42
C ASP A 130 3.56 -32.02 -35.24
N GLU A 131 4.44 -31.05 -35.52
CA GLU A 131 4.99 -30.20 -34.48
C GLU A 131 3.79 -29.61 -33.74
N PRO A 132 3.64 -29.86 -32.42
CA PRO A 132 2.51 -29.36 -31.69
C PRO A 132 2.49 -27.85 -31.91
N LEU A 133 1.39 -27.34 -32.47
CA LEU A 133 1.12 -25.92 -32.70
C LEU A 133 1.69 -25.12 -31.53
N SER A 134 2.88 -24.57 -31.73
CA SER A 134 3.56 -23.79 -30.71
C SER A 134 2.83 -22.45 -30.68
N LEU A 135 1.86 -22.37 -29.78
CA LEU A 135 1.21 -21.10 -29.48
C LEU A 135 2.33 -20.08 -29.25
N PRO A 136 2.29 -18.91 -29.93
CA PRO A 136 3.35 -17.94 -29.83
C PRO A 136 3.55 -17.59 -28.36
N ALA A 137 4.69 -17.99 -27.81
CA ALA A 137 5.01 -17.74 -26.42
C ALA A 137 5.13 -16.22 -26.28
N PHE A 138 4.14 -15.62 -25.61
CA PHE A 138 4.13 -14.19 -25.38
C PHE A 138 5.23 -13.85 -24.38
N ASP A 139 6.38 -13.40 -24.88
CA ASP A 139 7.51 -13.01 -24.04
C ASP A 139 7.25 -11.63 -23.43
N LEU A 140 6.69 -11.64 -22.23
CA LEU A 140 6.50 -10.44 -21.41
C LEU A 140 7.80 -9.66 -21.20
N THR A 141 8.93 -10.37 -21.14
CA THR A 141 10.26 -9.78 -20.97
C THR A 141 10.66 -8.95 -22.19
N ALA A 142 10.40 -9.48 -23.39
CA ALA A 142 10.60 -8.75 -24.64
C ALA A 142 9.63 -7.56 -24.76
N LEU A 143 8.37 -7.73 -24.37
CA LEU A 143 7.38 -6.65 -24.41
C LEU A 143 7.81 -5.46 -23.54
N PHE A 144 8.30 -5.72 -22.32
CA PHE A 144 8.73 -4.69 -21.38
C PHE A 144 10.22 -4.34 -21.49
N ALA A 145 10.91 -4.75 -22.56
CA ALA A 145 12.29 -4.30 -22.81
C ALA A 145 12.34 -2.82 -23.23
N SER A 146 11.28 -2.30 -23.86
CA SER A 146 11.25 -0.91 -24.34
C SER A 146 10.78 0.06 -23.25
N PRO A 147 11.45 1.22 -23.05
CA PRO A 147 11.02 2.24 -22.08
C PRO A 147 9.60 2.76 -22.32
N LYS A 148 9.17 2.82 -23.59
CA LYS A 148 7.82 3.25 -23.96
C LYS A 148 6.74 2.30 -23.43
N ASN A 149 6.96 0.99 -23.57
CA ASN A 149 6.01 -0.01 -23.06
C ASN A 149 5.99 -0.04 -21.53
N GLN A 150 7.16 0.13 -20.89
CA GLN A 150 7.26 0.26 -19.44
C GLN A 150 6.47 1.48 -18.93
N ALA A 151 6.68 2.66 -19.52
CA ALA A 151 5.96 3.88 -19.15
C ALA A 151 4.44 3.76 -19.36
N SER A 152 4.01 3.14 -20.47
CA SER A 152 2.60 2.87 -20.73
C SER A 152 2.00 1.93 -19.68
N ALA A 153 2.71 0.88 -19.29
CA ALA A 153 2.26 -0.06 -18.26
C ALA A 153 2.12 0.63 -16.91
N PHE A 154 3.11 1.42 -16.48
CA PHE A 154 3.02 2.18 -15.24
C PHE A 154 1.94 3.25 -15.27
N THR A 155 1.65 3.85 -16.44
CA THR A 155 0.53 4.77 -16.60
C THR A 155 -0.81 4.06 -16.38
N ALA A 156 -0.99 2.88 -16.98
CA ALA A 156 -2.21 2.08 -16.81
C ALA A 156 -2.41 1.63 -15.36
N LEU A 157 -1.32 1.17 -14.70
CA LEU A 157 -1.36 0.80 -13.29
C LEU A 157 -1.73 2.00 -12.40
N ALA A 158 -1.04 3.14 -12.57
CA ALA A 158 -1.29 4.34 -11.79
C ALA A 158 -2.74 4.84 -11.94
N ALA A 159 -3.26 4.85 -13.17
CA ALA A 159 -4.65 5.22 -13.45
C ALA A 159 -5.65 4.24 -12.80
N THR A 160 -5.38 2.94 -12.90
CA THR A 160 -6.23 1.90 -12.29
C THR A 160 -6.24 2.05 -10.77
N SER A 161 -5.07 2.20 -10.14
CA SER A 161 -4.94 2.44 -8.70
C SER A 161 -5.68 3.71 -8.26
N ALA A 162 -5.55 4.81 -9.02
CA ALA A 162 -6.24 6.07 -8.72
C ALA A 162 -7.77 5.93 -8.83
N ILE A 163 -8.27 5.34 -9.93
CA ILE A 163 -9.70 5.13 -10.15
C ILE A 163 -10.29 4.24 -9.04
N LEU A 164 -9.65 3.11 -8.75
CA LEU A 164 -10.09 2.21 -7.68
C LEU A 164 -10.02 2.87 -6.30
N SER A 165 -9.02 3.72 -6.06
CA SER A 165 -8.91 4.51 -4.83
C SER A 165 -10.13 5.41 -4.67
N VAL A 166 -10.46 6.22 -5.70
CA VAL A 166 -11.61 7.12 -5.67
C VAL A 166 -12.92 6.34 -5.53
N LEU A 167 -13.13 5.29 -6.33
CA LEU A 167 -14.36 4.49 -6.27
C LEU A 167 -14.56 3.84 -4.89
N SER A 168 -13.49 3.30 -4.30
CA SER A 168 -13.56 2.66 -2.99
C SER A 168 -13.81 3.66 -1.86
N VAL A 169 -13.40 4.93 -2.02
CA VAL A 169 -13.64 5.98 -1.02
C VAL A 169 -15.03 6.59 -1.16
N VAL A 170 -15.41 6.95 -2.39
CA VAL A 170 -16.64 7.71 -2.68
C VAL A 170 -17.86 6.79 -2.73
N GLU A 171 -17.77 5.66 -3.43
CA GLU A 171 -18.87 4.73 -3.68
C GLU A 171 -18.55 3.28 -3.19
N PRO A 172 -18.13 3.09 -1.93
CA PRO A 172 -17.76 1.78 -1.42
C PRO A 172 -18.91 0.77 -1.51
N GLN A 173 -20.16 1.19 -1.29
CA GLN A 173 -21.31 0.28 -1.37
C GLN A 173 -21.49 -0.26 -2.79
N ALA A 174 -21.33 0.57 -3.82
CA ALA A 174 -21.44 0.14 -5.21
C ALA A 174 -20.33 -0.86 -5.57
N VAL A 175 -19.10 -0.59 -5.11
CA VAL A 175 -17.97 -1.50 -5.31
C VAL A 175 -18.21 -2.84 -4.60
N LEU A 176 -18.66 -2.83 -3.34
CA LEU A 176 -19.01 -4.06 -2.61
C LEU A 176 -20.15 -4.81 -3.30
N HIS A 177 -21.20 -4.12 -3.74
CA HIS A 177 -22.33 -4.75 -4.43
C HIS A 177 -21.92 -5.44 -5.75
N ILE A 178 -21.01 -4.83 -6.52
CA ILE A 178 -20.49 -5.41 -7.75
C ILE A 178 -19.57 -6.61 -7.45
N ALA A 179 -18.69 -6.47 -6.45
CA ALA A 179 -17.73 -7.50 -6.09
C ALA A 179 -18.39 -8.69 -5.39
N LEU A 180 -19.40 -8.43 -4.57
CA LEU A 180 -20.01 -9.35 -3.60
C LEU A 180 -21.54 -9.26 -3.64
N PRO A 181 -22.18 -9.58 -4.78
CA PRO A 181 -23.61 -9.34 -4.98
C PRO A 181 -24.52 -10.11 -4.00
N GLU A 182 -24.02 -11.21 -3.44
CA GLU A 182 -24.78 -12.05 -2.50
C GLU A 182 -24.40 -11.81 -1.03
N ALA A 183 -23.41 -10.96 -0.74
CA ALA A 183 -22.96 -10.73 0.62
C ALA A 183 -23.83 -9.68 1.32
N TYR A 184 -24.17 -9.96 2.58
CA TYR A 184 -24.68 -8.93 3.48
C TYR A 184 -23.51 -8.10 3.98
N THR A 185 -23.37 -6.88 3.46
CA THR A 185 -22.31 -5.94 3.83
C THR A 185 -22.68 -5.21 5.11
N SER A 186 -21.78 -5.18 6.09
CA SER A 186 -21.92 -4.33 7.27
C SER A 186 -21.38 -2.92 7.01
N ASP A 187 -21.71 -1.96 7.87
CA ASP A 187 -21.10 -0.62 7.81
C ASP A 187 -19.58 -0.68 8.05
N LEU A 188 -19.11 -1.69 8.78
CA LEU A 188 -17.69 -1.94 8.98
C LEU A 188 -17.00 -2.37 7.68
N ASP A 189 -17.66 -3.19 6.85
CA ASP A 189 -17.14 -3.56 5.53
C ASP A 189 -16.97 -2.33 4.62
N VAL A 190 -17.92 -1.39 4.69
CA VAL A 190 -17.85 -0.12 3.99
C VAL A 190 -16.64 0.71 4.44
N THR A 191 -16.46 0.86 5.76
CA THR A 191 -15.29 1.53 6.34
C THR A 191 -14.00 0.85 5.90
N PHE A 192 -13.96 -0.48 5.88
CA PHE A 192 -12.77 -1.23 5.53
C PHE A 192 -12.42 -1.13 4.06
N LEU A 193 -13.42 -1.12 3.18
CA LEU A 193 -13.18 -0.87 1.76
C LEU A 193 -12.65 0.54 1.51
N ARG A 194 -13.17 1.56 2.22
CA ARG A 194 -12.64 2.93 2.13
C ARG A 194 -11.17 2.98 2.53
N ILE A 195 -10.79 2.30 3.62
CA ILE A 195 -9.40 2.22 4.07
C ILE A 195 -8.53 1.55 2.99
N ALA A 196 -8.97 0.42 2.43
CA ALA A 196 -8.27 -0.21 1.30
C ALA A 196 -8.10 0.78 0.12
N GLY A 197 -9.15 1.53 -0.19
CA GLY A 197 -9.16 2.59 -1.20
C GLY A 197 -8.07 3.65 -1.00
N VAL A 198 -7.93 4.20 0.21
CA VAL A 198 -6.89 5.23 0.46
C VAL A 198 -5.48 4.68 0.37
N THR A 199 -5.26 3.39 0.68
CA THR A 199 -3.93 2.78 0.46
C THR A 199 -3.55 2.68 -1.02
N LEU A 200 -4.53 2.64 -1.93
CA LEU A 200 -4.29 2.69 -3.37
C LEU A 200 -3.82 4.07 -3.86
N ALA A 201 -4.05 5.15 -3.10
CA ALA A 201 -3.51 6.47 -3.43
C ALA A 201 -1.97 6.47 -3.38
N ALA A 202 -1.38 5.82 -2.36
CA ALA A 202 0.08 5.63 -2.30
C ALA A 202 0.58 4.76 -3.46
N SER A 203 -0.19 3.74 -3.86
CA SER A 203 0.13 2.94 -5.05
C SER A 203 0.17 3.78 -6.32
N ALA A 204 -0.83 4.62 -6.54
CA ALA A 204 -0.88 5.51 -7.70
C ALA A 204 0.31 6.48 -7.73
N ALA A 205 0.72 7.02 -6.58
CA ALA A 205 1.88 7.90 -6.48
C ALA A 205 3.21 7.20 -6.82
N VAL A 206 3.39 5.95 -6.36
CA VAL A 206 4.56 5.13 -6.68
C VAL A 206 4.57 4.77 -8.17
N GLU A 207 3.45 4.28 -8.70
CA GLU A 207 3.33 3.85 -10.11
C GLU A 207 3.51 5.04 -11.06
N TYR A 208 2.96 6.22 -10.72
CA TYR A 208 3.20 7.45 -11.47
C TYR A 208 4.67 7.90 -11.42
N SER A 209 5.34 7.72 -10.29
CA SER A 209 6.77 7.99 -10.16
C SER A 209 7.62 7.02 -11.00
N LEU A 210 7.23 5.75 -11.07
CA LEU A 210 7.87 4.73 -11.90
C LEU A 210 7.67 5.01 -13.40
N LYS A 211 6.51 5.54 -13.80
CA LYS A 211 6.29 6.04 -15.16
C LYS A 211 7.34 7.09 -15.54
N HIS A 212 7.50 8.14 -14.76
CA HIS A 212 8.50 9.20 -15.02
C HIS A 212 9.92 8.65 -15.07
N ALA A 213 10.23 7.70 -14.19
CA ALA A 213 11.52 7.02 -14.19
C ALA A 213 11.74 6.18 -15.45
N ALA A 214 10.70 5.55 -15.99
CA ALA A 214 10.75 4.80 -17.25
C ALA A 214 11.04 5.73 -18.44
N GLU A 215 10.31 6.85 -18.52
CA GLU A 215 10.49 7.87 -19.57
C GLU A 215 11.91 8.47 -19.53
N SER A 216 12.46 8.64 -18.33
CA SER A 216 13.81 9.18 -18.12
C SER A 216 14.91 8.12 -18.12
N GLN A 217 14.59 6.84 -18.38
CA GLN A 217 15.52 5.69 -18.32
C GLN A 217 16.26 5.53 -16.97
N LEU A 218 15.65 6.00 -15.88
CA LEU A 218 16.21 5.96 -14.53
C LEU A 218 15.85 4.68 -13.77
N LEU A 219 15.03 3.79 -14.32
CA LEU A 219 14.55 2.58 -13.63
C LEU A 219 15.67 1.68 -13.08
N LYS A 220 16.87 1.74 -13.67
CA LYS A 220 18.06 1.01 -13.18
C LYS A 220 18.53 1.47 -11.80
N SER A 221 18.09 2.64 -11.31
CA SER A 221 18.51 3.15 -10.00
C SER A 221 17.94 2.29 -8.87
N ALA A 222 18.74 2.09 -7.82
CA ALA A 222 18.33 1.29 -6.65
C ALA A 222 17.02 1.78 -6.01
N THR A 223 16.77 3.10 -6.05
CA THR A 223 15.50 3.70 -5.57
C THR A 223 14.29 3.11 -6.30
N TYR A 224 14.31 3.10 -7.63
CA TYR A 224 13.16 2.64 -8.41
C TYR A 224 13.04 1.12 -8.40
N GLN A 225 14.16 0.40 -8.35
CA GLN A 225 14.17 -1.05 -8.14
C GLN A 225 13.47 -1.46 -6.84
N ARG A 226 13.71 -0.73 -5.74
CA ARG A 226 13.04 -0.98 -4.46
C ARG A 226 11.54 -0.66 -4.52
N LEU A 227 11.15 0.42 -5.19
CA LEU A 227 9.74 0.75 -5.40
C LEU A 227 9.02 -0.31 -6.23
N MET A 228 9.62 -0.78 -7.33
CA MET A 228 9.07 -1.88 -8.14
C MET A 228 8.97 -3.18 -7.32
N ALA A 229 9.98 -3.49 -6.51
CA ALA A 229 9.94 -4.63 -5.60
C ALA A 229 8.81 -4.47 -4.57
N GLY A 230 8.59 -3.27 -4.04
CA GLY A 230 7.44 -2.95 -3.19
C GLY A 230 6.09 -3.19 -3.90
N CYS A 231 5.94 -2.74 -5.15
CA CYS A 231 4.74 -3.00 -5.96
C CYS A 231 4.53 -4.50 -6.24
N ALA A 232 5.60 -5.25 -6.48
CA ALA A 232 5.53 -6.70 -6.64
C ALA A 232 5.13 -7.39 -5.33
N LEU A 233 5.73 -7.01 -4.20
CA LEU A 233 5.38 -7.52 -2.86
C LEU A 233 3.92 -7.19 -2.50
N LYS A 234 3.44 -5.98 -2.81
CA LYS A 234 2.02 -5.60 -2.69
C LYS A 234 1.13 -6.58 -3.48
N SER A 235 1.48 -6.85 -4.73
CA SER A 235 0.70 -7.73 -5.60
C SER A 235 0.66 -9.17 -5.06
N VAL A 236 1.79 -9.69 -4.60
CA VAL A 236 1.88 -10.99 -3.92
C VAL A 236 1.06 -11.00 -2.62
N GLY A 237 1.12 -9.92 -1.85
CA GLY A 237 0.34 -9.76 -0.63
C GLY A 237 -1.17 -9.82 -0.88
N PHE A 238 -1.67 -9.16 -1.93
CA PHE A 238 -3.07 -9.25 -2.32
C PHE A 238 -3.47 -10.68 -2.68
N LEU A 239 -2.63 -11.40 -3.44
CA LEU A 239 -2.88 -12.80 -3.78
C LEU A 239 -2.85 -13.70 -2.54
N ALA A 240 -1.94 -13.46 -1.60
CA ALA A 240 -1.83 -14.20 -0.35
C ALA A 240 -3.07 -14.00 0.53
N VAL A 241 -3.59 -12.77 0.62
CA VAL A 241 -4.82 -12.45 1.35
C VAL A 241 -6.02 -13.20 0.73
N LEU A 242 -6.13 -13.21 -0.60
CA LEU A 242 -7.18 -13.99 -1.27
C LEU A 242 -7.05 -15.49 -1.01
N ALA A 243 -5.83 -16.02 -1.09
CA ALA A 243 -5.56 -17.43 -0.87
C ALA A 243 -5.88 -17.86 0.57
N ALA A 244 -5.53 -17.03 1.56
CA ALA A 244 -5.83 -17.27 2.97
C ALA A 244 -7.35 -17.27 3.25
N ASN A 245 -8.14 -16.56 2.44
CA ASN A 245 -9.59 -16.43 2.59
C ASN A 245 -10.39 -17.21 1.53
N THR A 246 -9.75 -18.11 0.77
CA THR A 246 -10.34 -18.80 -0.40
C THR A 246 -11.78 -19.31 -0.23
N PRO A 247 -12.15 -19.98 0.90
CA PRO A 247 -13.51 -20.50 1.06
C PRO A 247 -14.58 -19.40 1.03
N SER A 248 -14.31 -18.27 1.70
CA SER A 248 -15.20 -17.10 1.72
C SER A 248 -15.13 -16.35 0.39
N THR A 249 -13.94 -16.25 -0.21
CA THR A 249 -13.73 -15.52 -1.46
C THR A 249 -14.48 -16.15 -2.62
N LEU A 250 -14.37 -17.47 -2.84
CA LEU A 250 -15.01 -18.12 -4.00
C LEU A 250 -16.53 -18.24 -3.89
N GLN A 251 -17.07 -18.21 -2.66
CA GLN A 251 -18.52 -18.31 -2.45
C GLN A 251 -19.22 -16.96 -2.55
N LEU A 252 -18.55 -15.88 -2.11
CA LEU A 252 -19.18 -14.56 -1.99
C LEU A 252 -18.86 -13.66 -3.19
N TRP A 253 -17.71 -13.85 -3.85
CA TRP A 253 -17.30 -12.97 -4.94
C TRP A 253 -18.00 -13.34 -6.26
N SER A 254 -18.36 -12.31 -7.02
CA SER A 254 -18.69 -12.51 -8.42
C SER A 254 -17.44 -13.00 -9.17
N LEU A 255 -17.56 -14.14 -9.84
CA LEU A 255 -16.44 -14.75 -10.56
C LEU A 255 -15.73 -13.80 -11.53
N PRO A 256 -16.44 -12.94 -12.30
CA PRO A 256 -15.78 -11.96 -13.19
C PRO A 256 -14.93 -10.95 -12.43
N VAL A 257 -15.41 -10.42 -11.30
CA VAL A 257 -14.67 -9.44 -10.49
C VAL A 257 -13.48 -10.10 -9.80
N TRP A 258 -13.65 -11.33 -9.31
CA TRP A 258 -12.55 -12.10 -8.75
C TRP A 258 -11.44 -12.33 -9.78
N LEU A 259 -11.79 -12.76 -10.99
CA LEU A 259 -10.84 -12.94 -12.09
C LEU A 259 -10.17 -11.63 -12.49
N ALA A 260 -10.92 -10.53 -12.56
CA ALA A 260 -10.37 -9.21 -12.85
C ALA A 260 -9.37 -8.76 -11.78
N TYR A 261 -9.69 -8.99 -10.50
CA TYR A 261 -8.82 -8.65 -9.38
C TYR A 261 -7.53 -9.49 -9.39
N VAL A 262 -7.65 -10.82 -9.49
CA VAL A 262 -6.50 -11.73 -9.58
C VAL A 262 -5.66 -11.43 -10.81
N GLY A 263 -6.29 -11.25 -11.96
CA GLY A 263 -5.63 -10.90 -13.21
C GLY A 263 -4.85 -9.58 -13.10
N THR A 264 -5.44 -8.57 -12.47
CA THR A 264 -4.78 -7.27 -12.23
C THR A 264 -3.58 -7.42 -11.28
N ALA A 265 -3.73 -8.15 -10.17
CA ALA A 265 -2.64 -8.39 -9.23
C ALA A 265 -1.49 -9.17 -9.88
N VAL A 266 -1.80 -10.24 -10.64
CA VAL A 266 -0.79 -11.02 -11.37
C VAL A 266 -0.11 -10.18 -12.44
N ALA A 267 -0.86 -9.41 -13.23
CA ALA A 267 -0.30 -8.55 -14.27
C ALA A 267 0.60 -7.47 -13.66
N ALA A 268 0.17 -6.80 -12.59
CA ALA A 268 0.96 -5.80 -11.88
C ALA A 268 2.26 -6.41 -11.32
N GLY A 269 2.19 -7.58 -10.68
CA GLY A 269 3.36 -8.31 -10.20
C GLY A 269 4.32 -8.69 -11.33
N ALA A 270 3.80 -9.24 -12.43
CA ALA A 270 4.58 -9.66 -13.58
C ALA A 270 5.28 -8.48 -14.27
N ILE A 271 4.59 -7.34 -14.45
CA ILE A 271 5.17 -6.10 -15.00
C ILE A 271 6.38 -5.67 -14.16
N ASN A 272 6.20 -5.56 -12.85
CA ASN A 272 7.28 -5.10 -11.96
C ASN A 272 8.48 -6.07 -11.93
N LEU A 273 8.22 -7.38 -11.84
CA LEU A 273 9.30 -8.39 -11.84
C LEU A 273 10.02 -8.46 -13.19
N SER A 274 9.30 -8.35 -14.30
CA SER A 274 9.88 -8.32 -15.65
C SER A 274 10.79 -7.11 -15.83
N VAL A 275 10.35 -5.92 -15.38
CA VAL A 275 11.17 -4.71 -15.44
C VAL A 275 12.42 -4.86 -14.56
N ILE A 276 12.30 -5.35 -13.32
CA ILE A 276 13.45 -5.60 -12.44
C ILE A 276 14.45 -6.55 -13.10
N SER A 277 13.99 -7.66 -13.66
CA SER A 277 14.84 -8.65 -14.34
C SER A 277 15.65 -8.00 -15.47
N ASN A 278 14.99 -7.20 -16.30
CA ASN A 278 15.62 -6.50 -17.43
C ASN A 278 16.59 -5.38 -17.04
N THR A 279 16.34 -4.71 -15.92
CA THR A 279 17.06 -3.48 -15.55
C THR A 279 18.17 -3.70 -14.53
N SER A 280 18.09 -4.75 -13.71
CA SER A 280 19.07 -5.08 -12.68
C SER A 280 20.39 -5.61 -13.27
N GLY A 281 20.34 -6.38 -14.37
CA GLY A 281 21.50 -7.06 -14.95
C GLY A 281 22.15 -8.12 -14.03
N LYS A 282 21.72 -8.20 -12.76
CA LYS A 282 22.18 -9.13 -11.71
C LYS A 282 21.08 -10.11 -11.29
N GLY A 283 20.03 -10.26 -12.12
CA GLY A 283 18.87 -11.11 -11.84
C GLY A 283 17.78 -10.42 -11.01
N LEU A 284 16.83 -11.23 -10.50
CA LEU A 284 15.64 -10.79 -9.75
C LEU A 284 15.91 -10.30 -8.32
N ALA A 285 17.18 -10.23 -7.89
CA ALA A 285 17.52 -9.78 -6.55
C ALA A 285 17.26 -8.26 -6.43
N PRO A 286 16.29 -7.82 -5.61
CA PRO A 286 16.10 -6.40 -5.35
C PRO A 286 17.37 -5.85 -4.68
N PRO A 287 17.68 -4.55 -4.85
CA PRO A 287 18.81 -3.93 -4.19
C PRO A 287 18.68 -4.12 -2.68
N PRO A 288 19.79 -4.38 -1.97
CA PRO A 288 19.75 -4.55 -0.53
C PRO A 288 19.09 -3.33 0.13
N LEU A 289 18.27 -3.61 1.14
CA LEU A 289 17.68 -2.56 1.96
C LEU A 289 18.81 -1.85 2.70
N ASP A 290 18.79 -0.52 2.66
CA ASP A 290 19.75 0.30 3.39
C ASP A 290 19.30 0.40 4.86
N LEU A 291 19.80 -0.53 5.66
CA LEU A 291 19.51 -0.62 7.10
C LEU A 291 20.44 0.27 7.94
N ASN A 292 21.18 1.20 7.32
CA ASN A 292 22.00 2.14 8.08
C ASN A 292 21.14 3.01 8.99
N LEU A 293 21.73 3.42 10.12
CA LEU A 293 21.07 4.35 11.05
C LEU A 293 20.74 5.67 10.34
N PRO A 294 19.56 6.26 10.59
CA PRO A 294 19.18 7.54 9.99
C PRO A 294 20.16 8.67 10.37
N GLN A 295 20.53 9.50 9.39
CA GLN A 295 21.56 10.53 9.54
C GLN A 295 21.00 11.91 9.92
N ASN A 296 19.69 12.14 9.82
CA ASN A 296 19.06 13.42 10.14
C ASN A 296 17.64 13.24 10.73
N PRO A 297 17.05 14.27 11.36
CA PRO A 297 15.73 14.15 11.99
C PRO A 297 14.62 13.72 11.01
N THR A 298 14.69 14.19 9.76
CA THR A 298 13.72 13.84 8.72
C THR A 298 13.84 12.35 8.34
N SER A 299 15.06 11.81 8.22
CA SER A 299 15.23 10.37 7.96
C SER A 299 14.82 9.52 9.15
N TRP A 300 15.02 9.99 10.39
CA TRP A 300 14.42 9.37 11.58
C TRP A 300 12.90 9.31 11.49
N GLY A 301 12.26 10.41 11.08
CA GLY A 301 10.81 10.45 10.86
C GLY A 301 10.32 9.36 9.90
N TYR A 302 10.96 9.20 8.74
CA TYR A 302 10.60 8.14 7.79
C TYR A 302 10.96 6.72 8.28
N ALA A 303 12.03 6.55 9.05
CA ALA A 303 12.35 5.27 9.67
C ALA A 303 11.27 4.86 10.68
N THR A 304 10.79 5.80 11.48
CA THR A 304 9.65 5.59 12.39
C THR A 304 8.37 5.26 11.60
N CYS A 305 8.07 5.99 10.53
CA CYS A 305 6.92 5.69 9.66
C CYS A 305 7.01 4.26 9.11
N THR A 306 8.19 3.84 8.65
CA THR A 306 8.44 2.47 8.17
C THR A 306 8.09 1.45 9.24
N ALA A 307 8.60 1.63 10.46
CA ALA A 307 8.35 0.70 11.56
C ALA A 307 6.85 0.64 11.91
N LEU A 308 6.18 1.80 11.97
CA LEU A 308 4.74 1.87 12.23
C LEU A 308 3.94 1.14 11.14
N TYR A 309 4.26 1.33 9.86
CA TYR A 309 3.57 0.61 8.79
C TYR A 309 3.78 -0.90 8.85
N LEU A 310 4.98 -1.37 9.18
CA LEU A 310 5.22 -2.79 9.37
C LEU A 310 4.43 -3.35 10.56
N LEU A 311 4.31 -2.59 11.65
CA LEU A 311 3.44 -2.95 12.77
C LEU A 311 1.96 -2.98 12.34
N THR A 312 1.51 -2.02 11.53
CA THR A 312 0.15 -2.00 10.97
C THR A 312 -0.12 -3.23 10.09
N VAL A 313 0.85 -3.65 9.28
CA VAL A 313 0.75 -4.89 8.48
C VAL A 313 0.50 -6.10 9.39
N LEU A 314 1.23 -6.22 10.50
CA LEU A 314 1.02 -7.29 11.48
C LEU A 314 -0.36 -7.18 12.15
N ALA A 315 -0.78 -5.97 12.50
CA ALA A 315 -2.09 -5.70 13.10
C ALA A 315 -3.26 -6.04 12.15
N CYS A 316 -3.07 -5.93 10.83
CA CYS A 316 -4.08 -6.33 9.84
C CYS A 316 -4.42 -7.83 9.89
N PHE A 317 -3.52 -8.67 10.41
CA PHE A 317 -3.73 -10.12 10.57
C PHE A 317 -3.98 -10.54 12.03
N ALA A 318 -3.78 -9.63 12.98
CA ALA A 318 -4.12 -9.89 14.37
C ALA A 318 -5.66 -9.92 14.55
N PRO A 319 -6.17 -10.66 15.57
CA PRO A 319 -7.55 -10.52 16.00
C PRO A 319 -7.88 -9.04 16.21
N GLU A 320 -9.01 -8.61 15.67
CA GLU A 320 -9.39 -7.20 15.72
C GLU A 320 -9.77 -6.80 17.15
N THR A 321 -9.14 -5.72 17.61
CA THR A 321 -9.33 -5.19 18.97
C THR A 321 -9.77 -3.73 18.95
N LEU A 322 -9.67 -3.04 17.82
CA LEU A 322 -10.01 -1.61 17.70
C LEU A 322 -11.46 -1.40 17.25
N TYR A 323 -11.96 -2.24 16.35
CA TYR A 323 -13.34 -2.10 15.87
C TYR A 323 -14.30 -2.93 16.72
N THR A 324 -15.23 -2.23 17.36
CA THR A 324 -16.21 -2.76 18.33
C THR A 324 -17.62 -2.86 17.76
N GLY A 325 -17.83 -2.39 16.53
CA GLY A 325 -19.11 -2.44 15.81
C GLY A 325 -19.66 -3.85 15.58
N ASP A 326 -20.86 -3.90 14.97
CA ASP A 326 -21.66 -5.11 14.72
C ASP A 326 -20.88 -6.35 14.26
N SER A 327 -21.48 -7.52 14.50
CA SER A 327 -20.89 -8.84 14.22
C SER A 327 -20.19 -8.90 12.85
N TYR A 328 -18.91 -9.28 12.85
CA TYR A 328 -18.10 -9.50 11.65
C TYR A 328 -18.89 -10.22 10.56
N SER A 329 -19.01 -9.59 9.38
CA SER A 329 -19.52 -10.29 8.22
C SER A 329 -18.48 -11.32 7.77
N ALA A 330 -18.88 -12.26 6.92
CA ALA A 330 -17.95 -13.22 6.33
C ALA A 330 -16.89 -12.54 5.43
N VAL A 331 -17.10 -11.27 5.08
CA VAL A 331 -16.25 -10.47 4.18
C VAL A 331 -15.25 -9.62 4.98
N THR A 332 -15.59 -9.24 6.21
CA THR A 332 -14.77 -8.32 7.02
C THR A 332 -13.30 -8.75 7.16
N PRO A 333 -12.96 -10.02 7.45
CA PRO A 333 -11.56 -10.45 7.54
C PRO A 333 -10.79 -10.31 6.22
N LEU A 334 -11.46 -10.50 5.09
CA LEU A 334 -10.88 -10.32 3.77
C LEU A 334 -10.56 -8.85 3.52
N LEU A 335 -11.52 -7.94 3.75
CA LEU A 335 -11.32 -6.50 3.55
C LEU A 335 -10.23 -5.94 4.47
N LYS A 336 -10.18 -6.39 5.72
CA LYS A 336 -9.10 -6.05 6.65
C LYS A 336 -7.74 -6.53 6.14
N GLY A 337 -7.66 -7.77 5.66
CA GLY A 337 -6.43 -8.33 5.12
C GLY A 337 -5.90 -7.55 3.91
N VAL A 338 -6.79 -7.01 3.07
CA VAL A 338 -6.45 -6.21 1.87
C VAL A 338 -5.75 -4.89 2.23
N TRP A 339 -5.84 -4.40 3.46
CA TRP A 339 -5.08 -3.22 3.90
C TRP A 339 -3.58 -3.48 3.95
N ALA A 340 -3.19 -4.68 4.39
CA ALA A 340 -1.81 -4.99 4.72
C ALA A 340 -0.86 -4.80 3.51
N PRO A 341 -1.17 -5.27 2.30
CA PRO A 341 -0.34 -5.00 1.12
C PRO A 341 -0.16 -3.50 0.80
N GLY A 342 -1.19 -2.68 1.06
CA GLY A 342 -1.13 -1.23 0.88
C GLY A 342 -0.18 -0.56 1.85
N PHE A 343 -0.29 -0.91 3.14
CA PHE A 343 0.63 -0.42 4.18
C PHE A 343 2.07 -0.96 4.01
N LEU A 344 2.22 -2.18 3.48
CA LEU A 344 3.54 -2.70 3.13
C LEU A 344 4.22 -1.85 2.05
N LEU A 345 3.47 -1.40 1.03
CA LEU A 345 4.01 -0.48 0.04
C LEU A 345 4.34 0.88 0.66
N ALA A 346 3.51 1.39 1.58
CA ALA A 346 3.81 2.62 2.31
C ALA A 346 5.11 2.50 3.13
N ALA A 347 5.36 1.36 3.77
CA ALA A 347 6.62 1.08 4.47
C ALA A 347 7.84 1.15 3.51
N VAL A 348 7.73 0.52 2.33
CA VAL A 348 8.79 0.59 1.31
C VAL A 348 8.99 2.03 0.82
N MET A 349 7.91 2.78 0.63
CA MET A 349 7.96 4.18 0.24
C MET A 349 8.65 5.04 1.31
N SER A 350 8.34 4.82 2.60
CA SER A 350 9.02 5.49 3.71
C SER A 350 10.52 5.15 3.77
N LEU A 351 10.91 3.90 3.54
CA LEU A 351 12.34 3.54 3.43
C LEU A 351 13.05 4.28 2.30
N VAL A 352 12.40 4.39 1.14
CA VAL A 352 12.94 5.14 0.00
C VAL A 352 13.07 6.64 0.31
N LEU A 353 12.10 7.21 1.03
CA LEU A 353 12.12 8.60 1.47
C LEU A 353 13.17 8.85 2.56
N LYS A 354 13.40 7.89 3.46
CA LYS A 354 14.51 7.90 4.42
C LYS A 354 15.85 8.00 3.68
N ASP A 355 16.10 7.12 2.72
CA ASP A 355 17.34 7.14 1.91
C ASP A 355 17.51 8.45 1.13
N ALA A 356 16.41 8.99 0.59
CA ALA A 356 16.42 10.27 -0.10
C ALA A 356 16.73 11.43 0.85
N SER A 357 16.22 11.38 2.08
CA SER A 357 16.49 12.35 3.14
C SER A 357 17.95 12.31 3.59
N ASP A 358 18.50 11.12 3.83
CA ASP A 358 19.92 10.95 4.21
C ASP A 358 20.86 11.54 3.15
N ARG A 359 20.46 11.44 1.86
CA ARG A 359 21.25 11.97 0.73
C ARG A 359 20.91 13.41 0.35
N GLY A 360 20.02 14.10 1.06
CA GLY A 360 19.62 15.47 0.75
C GLY A 360 18.89 15.61 -0.60
N ARG A 361 18.18 14.58 -1.06
CA ARG A 361 17.53 14.52 -2.39
C ARG A 361 16.01 14.72 -2.36
N LEU A 362 15.40 14.99 -1.21
CA LEU A 362 13.94 15.08 -1.05
C LEU A 362 13.27 16.11 -1.99
N GLY A 363 14.00 17.12 -2.48
CA GLY A 363 13.47 18.12 -3.40
C GLY A 363 13.19 17.61 -4.82
N ALA A 364 13.66 16.41 -5.19
CA ALA A 364 13.38 15.84 -6.50
C ALA A 364 11.88 15.49 -6.64
N SER A 365 11.32 15.72 -7.83
CA SER A 365 9.89 15.55 -8.11
C SER A 365 9.35 14.18 -7.71
N THR A 366 10.12 13.12 -7.92
CA THR A 366 9.82 11.76 -7.46
C THR A 366 9.51 11.73 -5.97
N PHE A 367 10.42 12.19 -5.11
CA PHE A 367 10.24 12.13 -3.66
C PHE A 367 9.16 13.09 -3.15
N LYS A 368 8.94 14.21 -3.87
CA LYS A 368 7.79 15.07 -3.61
C LYS A 368 6.47 14.32 -3.89
N ASN A 369 6.35 13.63 -5.01
CA ASN A 369 5.15 12.85 -5.33
C ASN A 369 4.92 11.71 -4.33
N LEU A 370 5.98 11.02 -3.90
CA LEU A 370 5.89 9.99 -2.88
C LEU A 370 5.40 10.55 -1.53
N ASN A 371 5.92 11.71 -1.10
CA ASN A 371 5.43 12.38 0.10
C ASN A 371 3.96 12.79 -0.01
N LEU A 372 3.55 13.33 -1.16
CA LEU A 372 2.16 13.68 -1.40
C LEU A 372 1.25 12.44 -1.35
N GLY A 373 1.70 11.32 -1.92
CA GLY A 373 1.00 10.04 -1.83
C GLY A 373 0.88 9.51 -0.40
N LEU A 374 1.93 9.66 0.41
CA LEU A 374 1.91 9.26 1.82
C LEU A 374 0.94 10.14 2.63
N ALA A 375 0.99 11.45 2.40
CA ALA A 375 0.09 12.40 3.04
C ALA A 375 -1.38 12.12 2.66
N ALA A 376 -1.66 11.84 1.39
CA ALA A 376 -3.00 11.50 0.92
C ALA A 376 -3.53 10.21 1.57
N LEU A 377 -2.70 9.18 1.69
CA LEU A 377 -3.05 7.94 2.37
C LEU A 377 -3.43 8.22 3.83
N GLU A 378 -2.57 8.91 4.57
CA GLU A 378 -2.77 9.12 6.02
C GLU A 378 -3.90 10.11 6.34
N TYR A 379 -4.05 11.20 5.58
CA TYR A 379 -5.22 12.06 5.74
C TYR A 379 -6.51 11.32 5.40
N GLY A 380 -6.51 10.54 4.32
CA GLY A 380 -7.65 9.71 3.97
C GLY A 380 -8.00 8.71 5.07
N TYR A 381 -7.00 7.99 5.59
CA TYR A 381 -7.14 7.06 6.70
C TYR A 381 -7.68 7.76 7.95
N SER A 382 -7.10 8.89 8.34
CA SER A 382 -7.52 9.68 9.50
C SER A 382 -8.98 10.13 9.39
N ILE A 383 -9.42 10.60 8.21
CA ILE A 383 -10.81 11.01 7.98
C ILE A 383 -11.76 9.82 8.11
N ILE A 384 -11.42 8.68 7.50
CA ILE A 384 -12.26 7.47 7.54
C ILE A 384 -12.33 6.91 8.96
N PHE A 385 -11.19 6.78 9.62
CA PHE A 385 -11.09 6.26 10.98
C PHE A 385 -11.76 7.19 11.99
N GLY A 386 -11.56 8.51 11.87
CA GLY A 386 -12.28 9.50 12.66
C GLY A 386 -13.79 9.44 12.45
N SER A 387 -14.24 9.22 11.21
CA SER A 387 -15.68 9.02 10.90
C SER A 387 -16.23 7.74 11.54
N ALA A 388 -15.44 6.67 11.58
CA ALA A 388 -15.79 5.42 12.24
C ALA A 388 -15.95 5.60 13.76
N ILE A 389 -15.07 6.39 14.39
CA ILE A 389 -15.19 6.79 15.80
C ILE A 389 -16.50 7.58 16.02
N LEU A 390 -16.78 8.58 15.18
CA LEU A 390 -17.99 9.41 15.31
C LEU A 390 -19.30 8.64 15.06
N SER A 391 -19.22 7.51 14.37
CA SER A 391 -20.35 6.62 14.05
C SER A 391 -20.44 5.42 14.99
N ASP A 392 -19.73 5.45 16.13
CA ASP A 392 -19.71 4.40 17.16
C ASP A 392 -19.28 3.00 16.64
N GLN A 393 -18.51 2.94 15.54
CA GLN A 393 -17.92 1.70 15.02
C GLN A 393 -16.59 1.35 15.71
N VAL A 394 -15.98 2.35 16.37
CA VAL A 394 -14.71 2.29 17.09
C VAL A 394 -14.91 3.01 18.41
N ASP A 395 -14.55 2.38 19.52
CA ASP A 395 -14.63 2.99 20.84
C ASP A 395 -13.66 4.17 20.95
N ILE A 396 -14.09 5.25 21.63
CA ILE A 396 -13.22 6.38 21.94
C ILE A 396 -12.33 6.01 23.13
N ASP A 397 -11.25 5.28 22.85
CA ASP A 397 -10.25 4.87 23.82
C ASP A 397 -8.84 5.39 23.49
N LEU A 398 -7.88 5.13 24.38
CA LEU A 398 -6.50 5.59 24.19
C LEU A 398 -5.84 4.97 22.95
N PRO A 399 -5.95 3.66 22.67
CA PRO A 399 -5.51 3.06 21.40
C PRO A 399 -6.07 3.74 20.15
N ALA A 400 -7.38 3.97 20.06
CA ALA A 400 -8.02 4.62 18.91
C ALA A 400 -7.52 6.05 18.73
N MET A 401 -7.48 6.84 19.80
CA MET A 401 -6.99 8.22 19.74
C MET A 401 -5.50 8.29 19.39
N SER A 402 -4.69 7.36 19.89
CA SER A 402 -3.27 7.23 19.55
C SER A 402 -3.07 6.91 18.07
N ASN A 403 -3.85 5.97 17.53
CA ASN A 403 -3.80 5.60 16.11
C ASN A 403 -4.19 6.79 15.21
N LEU A 404 -5.30 7.47 15.52
CA LEU A 404 -5.74 8.67 14.79
C LEU A 404 -4.69 9.80 14.86
N GLY A 405 -4.17 10.08 16.05
CA GLY A 405 -3.13 11.10 16.25
C GLY A 405 -1.82 10.76 15.52
N GLY A 406 -1.42 9.49 15.54
CA GLY A 406 -0.25 8.98 14.81
C GLY A 406 -0.40 9.15 13.30
N SER A 407 -1.56 8.79 12.75
CA SER A 407 -1.86 8.97 11.33
C SER A 407 -1.82 10.44 10.91
N LEU A 408 -2.48 11.34 11.65
CA LEU A 408 -2.44 12.78 11.39
C LEU A 408 -1.03 13.37 11.48
N LEU A 409 -0.21 12.89 12.41
CA LEU A 409 1.19 13.29 12.55
C LEU A 409 2.01 12.88 11.32
N ILE A 410 1.87 11.63 10.86
CA ILE A 410 2.55 11.14 9.64
C ILE A 410 2.08 11.95 8.42
N ALA A 411 0.77 12.18 8.27
CA ALA A 411 0.20 12.95 7.17
C ALA A 411 0.80 14.37 7.12
N THR A 412 0.82 15.05 8.26
CA THR A 412 1.34 16.41 8.39
C THR A 412 2.84 16.45 8.16
N PHE A 413 3.59 15.46 8.67
CA PHE A 413 5.02 15.33 8.43
C PHE A 413 5.33 15.16 6.94
N ALA A 414 4.65 14.26 6.25
CA ALA A 414 4.84 14.03 4.81
C ALA A 414 4.44 15.25 3.96
N LEU A 415 3.36 15.95 4.33
CA LEU A 415 2.95 17.18 3.65
C LEU A 415 3.95 18.32 3.90
N TYR A 416 4.46 18.43 5.12
CA TYR A 416 5.48 19.42 5.47
C TYR A 416 6.79 19.19 4.70
N THR A 417 7.27 17.95 4.62
CA THR A 417 8.47 17.63 3.84
C THR A 417 8.24 17.84 2.34
N TYR A 418 7.06 17.53 1.82
CA TYR A 418 6.67 17.89 0.45
C TYR A 418 6.76 19.40 0.19
N ALA A 419 6.23 20.22 1.11
CA ALA A 419 6.18 21.68 0.95
C ALA A 419 7.57 22.33 1.09
N THR A 420 8.41 21.84 2.00
CA THR A 420 9.66 22.50 2.40
C THR A 420 10.91 21.95 1.73
N ALA A 421 10.86 20.75 1.14
CA ALA A 421 12.01 20.18 0.44
C ALA A 421 12.42 21.05 -0.76
N LYS A 422 13.63 21.63 -0.67
CA LYS A 422 14.26 22.44 -1.73
C LYS A 422 15.02 21.53 -2.70
N LYS A 423 15.05 21.95 -3.97
CA LYS A 423 15.78 21.27 -5.05
C LYS A 423 17.28 21.39 -4.90
#